data_AF-A0A3E2WMD4-F1
#
_entry.id   AF-A0A3E2WMD4-F1
#
_cell.length_a   1.000
_cell.length_b   1.000
_cell.length_c   1.000
_cell.angle_alpha   90.00
_cell.angle_beta   90.00
_cell.angle_gamma   90.00
#
_symmetry.space_group_name_H-M   'P 1'
#
loop_
_entity.id
_entity.type
_entity.pdbx_description
1 polymer ?
#
loop_
_entity_poly.entity_id
_entity_poly.type
_entity_poly.pdbx_seq_one_letter_code
_entity_poly.pdbx_strand_id
1 'polypeptide(L)'
;MVLEWIRFLAGAVCMAAGLVFYIIQFIGVFRFKYVLNRMHAAAIGDTLGCGLMLLGAVVFNGFTFPSVKILFLIVFLWMTSPVAAHMVVKLEVLSREKMEDCCPVEAAEEVKACCPSEQAEEIKEGEA
;
A
#
# COMPACT_ATOMS: atom_id res chain seq x y z
N MET A 1 -5.32 -38.58 -4.27
CA MET A 1 -5.86 -38.27 -5.62
C MET A 1 -6.83 -37.09 -5.61
N VAL A 2 -8.14 -37.23 -5.35
CA VAL A 2 -9.09 -36.10 -5.55
C VAL A 2 -8.79 -34.87 -4.67
N LEU A 3 -8.41 -35.07 -3.41
CA LEU A 3 -8.03 -33.98 -2.49
C LEU A 3 -6.79 -33.19 -2.95
N GLU A 4 -5.84 -33.82 -3.63
CA GLU A 4 -4.62 -33.16 -4.11
C GLU A 4 -4.94 -32.24 -5.29
N TRP A 5 -5.79 -32.70 -6.21
CA TRP A 5 -6.29 -31.89 -7.32
C TRP A 5 -7.10 -30.68 -6.84
N ILE A 6 -7.95 -30.86 -5.81
CA ILE A 6 -8.72 -29.75 -5.22
C ILE A 6 -7.77 -28.72 -4.59
N ARG A 7 -6.76 -29.16 -3.85
CA ARG A 7 -5.77 -28.25 -3.25
C ARG A 7 -4.96 -27.48 -4.30
N PHE A 8 -4.55 -28.15 -5.36
CA PHE A 8 -3.83 -27.54 -6.47
C PHE A 8 -4.68 -26.47 -7.16
N LEU A 9 -5.94 -26.79 -7.48
CA LEU A 9 -6.85 -25.86 -8.13
C LEU A 9 -7.19 -24.67 -7.22
N ALA A 10 -7.45 -24.92 -5.94
CA ALA A 10 -7.71 -23.87 -4.95
C ALA A 10 -6.51 -22.92 -4.80
N GLY A 11 -5.29 -23.46 -4.68
CA GLY A 11 -4.06 -22.65 -4.61
C GLY A 11 -3.84 -21.81 -5.87
N ALA A 12 -4.02 -22.41 -7.05
CA ALA A 12 -3.87 -21.71 -8.32
C ALA A 12 -4.87 -20.54 -8.48
N VAL A 13 -6.14 -20.77 -8.14
CA VAL A 13 -7.17 -19.70 -8.18
C VAL A 13 -6.86 -18.60 -7.16
N CYS A 14 -6.40 -18.95 -5.96
CA CYS A 14 -6.05 -17.99 -4.92
C CYS A 14 -4.86 -17.09 -5.34
N MET A 15 -3.81 -17.68 -5.94
CA MET A 15 -2.67 -16.93 -6.47
C MET A 15 -3.05 -16.06 -7.68
N ALA A 16 -3.88 -16.59 -8.59
CA ALA A 16 -4.38 -15.82 -9.72
C ALA A 16 -5.22 -14.62 -9.27
N ALA A 17 -6.09 -14.80 -8.27
CA ALA A 17 -6.85 -13.72 -7.66
C ALA A 17 -5.91 -12.69 -7.01
N GLY A 18 -4.93 -13.12 -6.23
CA GLY A 18 -3.91 -12.24 -5.63
C GLY A 18 -3.18 -11.39 -6.66
N LEU A 19 -2.80 -11.97 -7.80
CA LEU A 19 -2.18 -11.24 -8.91
C LEU A 19 -3.10 -10.14 -9.48
N VAL A 20 -4.38 -10.44 -9.67
CA VAL A 20 -5.36 -9.45 -10.15
C VAL A 20 -5.50 -8.30 -9.15
N PHE A 21 -5.53 -8.58 -7.84
CA PHE A 21 -5.55 -7.55 -6.80
C PHE A 21 -4.29 -6.68 -6.82
N TYR A 22 -3.11 -7.25 -7.08
CA TYR A 22 -1.88 -6.46 -7.25
C TYR A 22 -1.92 -5.54 -8.46
N ILE A 23 -2.47 -6.00 -9.59
CA ILE A 23 -2.66 -5.15 -10.76
C ILE A 23 -3.60 -3.98 -10.43
N ILE A 24 -4.70 -4.25 -9.71
CA ILE A 24 -5.64 -3.21 -9.27
C ILE A 24 -4.95 -2.22 -8.31
N GLN A 25 -4.15 -2.71 -7.36
CA GLN A 25 -3.37 -1.87 -6.44
C GLN A 25 -2.44 -0.95 -7.23
N PHE A 26 -1.68 -1.50 -8.18
CA PHE A 26 -0.75 -0.75 -9.01
C PHE A 26 -1.49 0.37 -9.76
N ILE A 27 -2.60 0.04 -10.43
CA ILE A 27 -3.43 1.04 -11.12
C ILE A 27 -3.99 2.09 -10.14
N GLY A 28 -4.42 1.67 -8.95
CA GLY A 28 -4.95 2.56 -7.91
C GLY A 28 -3.93 3.61 -7.46
N VAL A 29 -2.66 3.22 -7.32
CA VAL A 29 -1.57 4.12 -6.93
C VAL A 29 -1.32 5.21 -7.97
N PHE A 30 -1.35 4.88 -9.26
CA PHE A 30 -1.14 5.84 -10.35
C PHE A 30 -2.35 6.75 -10.63
N ARG A 31 -3.57 6.34 -10.25
CA ARG A 31 -4.81 7.09 -10.53
C ARG A 31 -5.05 8.24 -9.54
N PHE A 32 -4.58 8.11 -8.30
CA PHE A 32 -4.95 9.02 -7.21
C PHE A 32 -3.91 10.14 -7.01
N LYS A 33 -4.38 11.39 -7.11
CA LYS A 33 -3.57 12.61 -6.90
C LYS A 33 -3.27 12.93 -5.43
N TYR A 34 -4.02 12.39 -4.48
CA TYR A 34 -3.84 12.67 -3.04
C TYR A 34 -3.02 11.57 -2.35
N VAL A 35 -2.03 11.96 -1.55
CA VAL A 35 -1.09 11.05 -0.86
C VAL A 35 -1.81 10.05 0.03
N LEU A 36 -2.78 10.51 0.83
CA LEU A 36 -3.54 9.66 1.74
C LEU A 36 -4.39 8.61 1.01
N ASN A 37 -4.97 8.99 -0.13
CA ASN A 37 -5.79 8.08 -0.94
C ASN A 37 -4.94 7.02 -1.65
N ARG A 38 -3.73 7.39 -2.08
CA ARG A 38 -2.73 6.46 -2.63
C ARG A 38 -2.25 5.45 -1.58
N MET A 39 -2.01 5.90 -0.34
CA MET A 39 -1.64 5.04 0.79
C MET A 39 -2.76 4.06 1.16
N HIS A 40 -4.02 4.50 1.14
CA HIS A 40 -5.16 3.63 1.37
C HIS A 40 -5.30 2.56 0.29
N ALA A 41 -5.16 2.94 -0.99
CA ALA A 41 -5.17 2.00 -2.11
C ALA A 41 -4.03 0.96 -2.01
N ALA A 42 -2.82 1.39 -1.63
CA ALA A 42 -1.69 0.51 -1.38
C ALA A 42 -1.99 -0.49 -0.25
N ALA A 43 -2.50 -0.02 0.89
CA ALA A 43 -2.83 -0.86 2.04
C ALA A 43 -3.92 -1.91 1.74
N ILE A 44 -4.94 -1.56 0.95
CA ILE A 44 -5.97 -2.53 0.52
C ILE A 44 -5.33 -3.63 -0.34
N GLY A 45 -4.43 -3.26 -1.26
CA GLY A 45 -3.71 -4.21 -2.09
C GLY A 45 -2.80 -5.15 -1.30
N ASP A 46 -2.12 -4.64 -0.27
CA ASP A 46 -1.24 -5.46 0.56
C ASP A 46 -2.03 -6.40 1.47
N THR A 47 -3.13 -5.92 2.06
CA THR A 47 -3.95 -6.75 2.96
C THR A 47 -4.70 -7.85 2.20
N LEU A 48 -5.26 -7.55 1.03
CA LEU A 48 -5.99 -8.52 0.21
C LEU A 48 -5.06 -9.29 -0.73
N GLY A 49 -4.27 -8.61 -1.56
CA GLY A 49 -3.41 -9.24 -2.56
C GLY A 49 -2.32 -10.11 -1.92
N CYS A 50 -1.51 -9.54 -1.04
CA CYS A 50 -0.47 -10.28 -0.30
C CYS A 50 -1.13 -11.38 0.55
N GLY A 51 -2.24 -11.08 1.24
CA GLY A 51 -3.00 -12.06 2.01
C GLY A 51 -3.44 -13.29 1.20
N LEU A 52 -4.11 -13.09 0.06
CA LEU A 52 -4.54 -14.15 -0.85
C LEU A 52 -3.36 -14.94 -1.42
N MET A 53 -2.27 -14.25 -1.78
CA MET A 53 -1.11 -14.87 -2.40
C MET A 53 -0.32 -15.75 -1.41
N LEU A 54 -0.15 -15.27 -0.16
CA LEU A 54 0.45 -16.05 0.92
C LEU A 54 -0.45 -17.20 1.36
N LEU A 55 -1.78 -17.01 1.44
CA LEU A 55 -2.74 -18.09 1.71
C LEU A 55 -2.70 -19.18 0.63
N GLY A 56 -2.67 -18.78 -0.65
CA GLY A 56 -2.52 -19.72 -1.77
C GLY A 56 -1.24 -20.55 -1.67
N ALA A 57 -0.13 -19.91 -1.30
CA ALA A 57 1.15 -20.60 -1.08
C ALA A 57 1.10 -21.61 0.08
N VAL A 58 0.39 -21.30 1.17
CA VAL A 58 0.16 -22.23 2.30
C VAL A 58 -0.68 -23.44 1.87
N VAL A 59 -1.76 -23.22 1.11
CA VAL A 59 -2.62 -24.30 0.60
C VAL A 59 -1.82 -25.24 -0.33
N PHE A 60 -0.92 -24.66 -1.13
CA PHE A 60 -0.03 -25.38 -2.04
C PHE A 60 1.02 -26.23 -1.29
N ASN A 61 1.71 -25.66 -0.30
CA ASN A 61 2.76 -26.36 0.47
C ASN A 61 2.20 -27.34 1.52
N GLY A 62 0.99 -27.14 2.02
CA GLY A 62 0.37 -27.98 3.05
C GLY A 62 0.75 -27.60 4.49
N PHE A 63 0.40 -28.46 5.46
CA PHE A 63 0.61 -28.24 6.91
C PHE A 63 2.04 -28.59 7.36
N THR A 64 3.03 -27.95 6.76
CA THR A 64 4.46 -28.12 7.05
C THR A 64 5.01 -26.89 7.80
N PHE A 65 6.15 -27.04 8.47
CA PHE A 65 6.88 -25.95 9.16
C PHE A 65 6.98 -24.61 8.41
N PRO A 66 7.18 -24.56 7.07
CA PRO A 66 7.10 -23.32 6.28
C PRO A 66 5.79 -22.55 6.41
N SER A 67 4.63 -23.22 6.50
CA SER A 67 3.33 -22.56 6.54
C SER A 67 3.13 -21.72 7.80
N VAL A 68 3.72 -22.16 8.93
CA VAL A 68 3.71 -21.39 10.18
C VAL A 68 4.51 -20.10 10.03
N LYS A 69 5.65 -20.13 9.33
CA LYS A 69 6.46 -18.92 9.07
C LYS A 69 5.69 -17.93 8.20
N ILE A 70 5.03 -18.40 7.15
CA ILE A 70 4.24 -17.57 6.23
C ILE A 70 3.06 -16.92 6.97
N LEU A 71 2.38 -17.67 7.85
CA LEU A 71 1.29 -17.12 8.67
C LEU A 71 1.78 -16.02 9.62
N PHE A 72 2.96 -16.18 10.21
CA PHE A 72 3.59 -15.15 11.04
C PHE A 72 3.91 -13.88 10.23
N LEU A 73 4.34 -14.02 8.98
CA LEU A 73 4.56 -12.90 8.06
C LEU A 73 3.26 -12.13 7.77
N ILE A 74 2.14 -12.81 7.54
CA ILE A 74 0.84 -12.16 7.31
C ILE A 74 0.45 -11.28 8.50
N VAL A 75 0.54 -11.83 9.72
CA VAL A 75 0.19 -11.10 10.95
C VAL A 75 1.09 -9.88 11.14
N PHE A 76 2.39 -10.05 10.89
CA PHE A 76 3.35 -8.95 11.01
C PHE A 76 3.06 -7.85 9.98
N LEU A 77 2.80 -8.21 8.72
CA LEU A 77 2.47 -7.28 7.64
C LEU A 77 1.21 -6.47 7.97
N TRP A 78 0.18 -7.12 8.54
CA TRP A 78 -1.05 -6.46 8.98
C TRP A 78 -0.83 -5.48 10.13
N MET A 79 0.16 -5.71 10.99
CA MET A 79 0.52 -4.74 12.03
C MET A 79 1.37 -3.60 11.46
N THR A 80 2.23 -3.87 10.47
CA THR A 80 3.03 -2.85 9.79
C THR A 80 2.17 -1.84 9.04
N SER A 81 1.10 -2.29 8.37
CA SER A 81 0.22 -1.43 7.57
C SER A 81 -0.41 -0.24 8.34
N PRO A 82 -1.07 -0.42 9.50
CA PRO A 82 -1.63 0.69 10.29
C PRO A 82 -0.54 1.55 10.94
N VAL A 83 0.60 0.97 11.31
CA VAL A 83 1.74 1.74 11.85
C VAL A 83 2.29 2.70 10.80
N ALA A 84 2.47 2.22 9.57
CA ALA A 84 2.89 3.05 8.44
C ALA A 84 1.88 4.17 8.16
N ALA A 85 0.59 3.85 8.11
CA ALA A 85 -0.47 4.84 7.90
C ALA A 85 -0.46 5.95 8.97
N HIS A 86 -0.31 5.60 10.25
CA HIS A 86 -0.26 6.56 11.34
C HIS A 86 0.97 7.48 11.25
N MET A 87 2.12 6.94 10.85
CA MET A 87 3.35 7.72 10.66
C MET A 87 3.23 8.70 9.49
N VAL A 88 2.64 8.27 8.37
CA VAL A 88 2.40 9.12 7.20
C VAL A 88 1.47 10.28 7.53
N VAL A 89 0.37 10.02 8.25
CA VAL A 89 -0.55 11.08 8.71
C VAL A 89 0.16 12.10 9.59
N LYS A 90 0.99 11.65 10.54
CA LYS A 90 1.77 12.58 11.38
C LYS A 90 2.71 13.45 10.55
N LEU A 91 3.37 12.89 9.54
CA LEU A 91 4.26 13.65 8.66
C LEU A 91 3.49 14.68 7.82
N GLU A 92 2.32 14.32 7.29
CA GLU A 92 1.49 15.25 6.50
C GLU A 92 0.98 16.43 7.36
N VAL A 93 0.56 16.17 8.60
CA VAL A 93 0.11 17.22 9.54
C VAL A 93 1.28 18.13 9.96
N LEU A 94 2.43 17.58 10.32
CA LEU A 94 3.61 18.38 10.70
C LEU A 94 4.16 19.19 9.53
N SER A 95 4.12 18.63 8.31
CA SER A 95 4.49 19.35 7.09
C SER A 95 3.54 20.53 6.84
N ARG A 96 2.22 20.35 7.05
CA ARG A 96 1.23 21.43 6.92
C ARG A 96 1.42 22.54 7.94
N GLU A 97 1.68 22.20 9.21
CA GLU A 97 1.93 23.20 10.27
C GLU A 97 3.21 24.01 9.99
N LYS A 98 4.28 23.34 9.52
CA LYS A 98 5.52 24.00 9.11
C LYS A 98 5.32 24.94 7.92
N MET A 99 4.43 24.59 7.00
CA MET A 99 4.07 25.42 5.84
C MET A 99 3.26 26.66 6.26
N GLU A 100 2.36 26.54 7.25
CA GLU A 100 1.63 27.69 7.84
C GLU A 100 2.58 28.65 8.60
N ASP A 101 3.60 28.14 9.28
CA ASP A 101 4.56 28.95 10.06
C ASP A 101 5.56 29.71 9.17
N CYS A 102 5.98 29.12 8.05
CA CYS A 102 6.83 29.78 7.04
C CYS A 102 6.06 30.78 6.15
N CYS A 103 4.73 30.73 6.15
CA CYS A 103 3.86 31.54 5.30
C CYS A 103 2.55 31.85 6.04
N PRO A 104 2.50 32.92 6.87
CA PRO A 104 1.25 33.39 7.45
C PRO A 104 0.42 34.08 6.35
N VAL A 105 -0.25 33.30 5.51
CA VAL A 105 -0.91 33.83 4.31
C VAL A 105 -2.38 34.14 4.57
N GLU A 106 -2.71 35.43 4.59
CA GLU A 106 -4.09 35.92 4.68
C GLU A 106 -4.78 35.97 3.29
N ALA A 107 -4.06 35.66 2.20
CA ALA A 107 -4.59 35.62 0.83
C ALA A 107 -4.00 34.49 -0.05
N ALA A 108 -4.85 33.75 -0.77
CA ALA A 108 -4.49 32.57 -1.56
C ALA A 108 -3.50 32.83 -2.73
N GLU A 109 -3.26 34.08 -3.10
CA GLU A 109 -2.39 34.46 -4.22
C GLU A 109 -0.90 34.50 -3.83
N GLU A 110 -0.57 34.78 -2.57
CA GLU A 110 0.82 34.91 -2.08
C GLU A 110 1.50 33.56 -1.81
N VAL A 111 0.72 32.49 -1.61
CA VAL A 111 1.19 31.10 -1.50
C VAL A 111 2.06 30.70 -2.70
N LYS A 112 1.71 31.20 -3.89
CA LYS A 112 2.39 30.86 -5.15
C LYS A 112 3.71 31.61 -5.35
N ALA A 113 3.88 32.74 -4.65
CA ALA A 113 5.08 33.57 -4.72
C ALA A 113 6.15 33.16 -3.70
N CYS A 114 5.75 32.58 -2.55
CA CYS A 114 6.67 32.17 -1.48
C CYS A 114 7.14 30.71 -1.58
N CYS A 115 6.54 29.91 -2.46
CA CYS A 115 7.07 28.60 -2.87
C CYS A 115 7.76 28.67 -4.25
N PRO A 116 9.01 29.17 -4.36
CA PRO A 116 9.86 28.84 -5.48
C PRO A 116 10.19 27.34 -5.45
N SER A 117 9.69 26.63 -6.44
CA SER A 117 10.28 25.40 -7.04
C SER A 117 10.40 24.09 -6.25
N GLU A 118 10.45 24.02 -4.92
CA GLU A 118 10.73 22.71 -4.27
C GLU A 118 9.56 21.71 -4.30
N GLN A 119 8.31 22.15 -4.44
CA GLN A 119 7.14 21.25 -4.50
C GLN A 119 6.79 20.74 -5.90
N ALA A 120 7.55 21.14 -6.93
CA ALA A 120 7.37 20.65 -8.30
C ALA A 120 8.31 19.47 -8.64
N GLU A 121 9.31 19.19 -7.79
CA GLU A 121 10.31 18.16 -8.07
C GLU A 121 9.88 16.75 -7.63
N GLU A 122 9.22 16.57 -6.47
CA GLU A 122 8.72 15.24 -6.08
C GLU A 122 7.51 14.76 -6.91
N ILE A 123 6.86 15.64 -7.67
CA ILE A 123 5.80 15.23 -8.62
C ILE A 123 6.40 14.56 -9.86
N LYS A 124 7.67 14.84 -10.21
CA LYS A 124 8.32 14.23 -11.38
C LYS A 124 8.95 12.87 -11.11
N GLU A 125 9.40 12.58 -9.89
CA GLU A 125 10.05 11.30 -9.57
C GLU A 125 9.08 10.12 -9.42
N GLY A 126 7.78 10.41 -9.25
CA GLY A 126 6.71 9.40 -9.30
C GLY A 126 6.15 9.11 -10.71
N GLU A 127 6.67 9.78 -11.74
CA GLU A 127 6.30 9.61 -13.16
C GLU A 127 7.49 9.06 -13.97
N ALA A 128 8.27 8.16 -13.38
CA ALA A 128 9.24 7.29 -14.04
C ALA A 128 8.89 5.81 -13.80
#